data_AF-A0A3M1HIH9-F1
#
_entry.id   AF-A0A3M1HIH9-F1
#
_cell.length_a   1.000
_cell.length_b   1.000
_cell.length_c   1.000
_cell.angle_alpha   90.00
_cell.angle_beta   90.00
_cell.angle_gamma   90.00
#
_symmetry.space_group_name_H-M   'P 1'
#
loop_
_entity.id
_entity.type
_entity.pdbx_description
1 polymer ?
#
loop_
_entity_poly.entity_id
_entity_poly.type
_entity_poly.pdbx_seq_one_letter_code
_entity_poly.pdbx_strand_id
1 'polypeptide(L)'
;MPEPINDAEAYGVRIVEADVAPGTTYWRVTRVHHLTPEENGGRHHIFLDALDEAGERVYRTRILITWDGGSELVVIDKPLNEPGANFPMWKWQICNAEVQGAPSDRVENLHTAHPDEAPGNTLFHHSFAITFQRTVAEVAGPADSVITGRVPAGAGHTLVLLRGAQQVATTQVAADEQYRFEGLPAGEYTVRDEMDGRQAGPVTLDGENSVQLDLPAPPATKALDHYYLLPPPDRPQALLYLSLLADHLARTQAAFGFALEEAREAARVSLVGKHPPDTRSQLEAAGCQVELLPTDPSALLAALQP
;
A
#
# COMPACT_ATOMS: atom_id res chain seq x y z
N MET A 1 1.85 -13.27 13.96
CA MET A 1 1.96 -12.23 15.04
C MET A 1 2.08 -10.84 14.41
N PRO A 2 1.74 -9.72 15.09
CA PRO A 2 1.98 -8.38 14.54
C PRO A 2 3.47 -8.13 14.25
N GLU A 3 3.76 -7.21 13.33
CA GLU A 3 5.14 -6.77 13.01
C GLU A 3 5.85 -6.18 14.24
N PRO A 4 7.19 -6.30 14.32
CA PRO A 4 7.94 -5.74 15.43
C PRO A 4 7.89 -4.21 15.38
N ILE A 5 7.67 -3.58 16.54
CA ILE A 5 7.69 -2.12 16.64
C ILE A 5 9.14 -1.68 16.94
N ASN A 6 9.75 -0.89 16.05
CA ASN A 6 11.07 -0.30 16.28
C ASN A 6 11.01 1.22 16.14
N ASP A 7 10.68 1.92 17.22
CA ASP A 7 10.73 3.39 17.20
C ASP A 7 12.16 3.95 17.41
N ALA A 8 13.12 3.07 17.73
CA ALA A 8 14.54 3.41 17.83
C ALA A 8 15.25 3.41 16.46
N GLU A 9 14.56 3.14 15.35
CA GLU A 9 15.15 3.16 14.01
C GLU A 9 15.75 4.53 13.65
N ALA A 10 15.11 5.62 14.10
CA ALA A 10 15.63 6.99 13.95
C ALA A 10 17.00 7.22 14.62
N TYR A 11 17.36 6.35 15.57
CA TYR A 11 18.64 6.33 16.27
C TYR A 11 19.64 5.35 15.64
N GLY A 12 19.31 4.77 14.48
CA GLY A 12 20.14 3.81 13.77
C GLY A 12 20.11 2.40 14.37
N VAL A 13 19.18 2.11 15.28
CA VAL A 13 19.00 0.77 15.86
C VAL A 13 18.28 -0.13 14.87
N ARG A 14 18.82 -1.33 14.64
CA ARG A 14 18.28 -2.29 13.68
C ARG A 14 17.94 -3.60 14.36
N ILE A 15 16.89 -4.25 13.86
CA ILE A 15 16.58 -5.65 14.19
C ILE A 15 17.10 -6.50 13.04
N VAL A 16 17.97 -7.45 13.35
CA VAL A 16 18.40 -8.51 12.44
C VAL A 16 17.57 -9.74 12.79
N GLU A 17 16.67 -10.12 11.89
CA GLU A 17 15.80 -11.28 12.08
C GLU A 17 16.61 -12.58 12.08
N ALA A 18 16.19 -13.54 12.91
CA ALA A 18 16.77 -14.86 12.97
C ALA A 18 16.48 -15.63 11.66
N ASP A 19 17.52 -16.19 11.06
CA ASP A 19 17.36 -17.15 9.96
C ASP A 19 16.99 -18.53 10.55
N VAL A 20 15.69 -18.83 10.58
CA VAL A 20 15.14 -20.04 11.20
C VAL A 20 14.20 -20.77 10.26
N ALA A 21 14.32 -22.09 10.24
CA ALA A 21 13.43 -22.93 9.44
C ALA A 21 11.97 -22.82 9.94
N PRO A 22 10.98 -22.87 9.05
CA PRO A 22 9.57 -22.85 9.45
C PRO A 22 9.23 -23.95 10.47
N GLY A 23 8.40 -23.63 11.46
CA GLY A 23 8.08 -24.53 12.58
C GLY A 23 9.14 -24.55 13.70
N THR A 24 10.26 -23.84 13.56
CA THR A 24 11.29 -23.75 14.61
C THR A 24 10.89 -22.74 15.68
N THR A 25 10.96 -23.12 16.96
CA THR A 25 10.83 -22.18 18.07
C THR A 25 12.07 -21.29 18.16
N TYR A 26 11.86 -19.97 18.20
CA TYR A 26 12.92 -18.96 18.28
C TYR A 26 12.48 -17.75 19.11
N TRP A 27 13.42 -16.88 19.44
CA TRP A 27 13.15 -15.61 20.13
C TRP A 27 13.03 -14.48 19.10
N ARG A 28 11.83 -13.93 18.96
CA ARG A 28 11.57 -12.78 18.10
C ARG A 28 11.64 -11.49 18.90
N VAL A 29 12.22 -10.43 18.36
CA VAL A 29 12.07 -9.08 18.92
C VAL A 29 10.68 -8.56 18.57
N THR A 30 9.89 -8.12 19.56
CA THR A 30 8.55 -7.57 19.33
C THR A 30 8.50 -6.05 19.50
N ARG A 31 9.42 -5.50 20.32
CA ARG A 31 9.54 -4.07 20.53
C ARG A 31 11.00 -3.68 20.78
N VAL A 32 11.45 -2.63 20.10
CA VAL A 32 12.64 -1.86 20.44
C VAL A 32 12.20 -0.42 20.60
N HIS A 33 12.49 0.14 21.78
CA HIS A 33 12.04 1.46 22.17
C HIS A 33 13.21 2.33 22.61
N HIS A 34 13.37 3.52 22.04
CA HIS A 34 14.23 4.55 22.63
C HIS A 34 13.42 5.32 23.67
N LEU A 35 13.87 5.31 24.93
CA LEU A 35 13.12 5.91 26.02
C LEU A 35 13.04 7.43 25.83
N THR A 36 11.86 8.01 26.02
CA THR A 36 11.71 9.47 26.01
C THR A 36 12.50 10.11 27.15
N PRO A 37 12.78 11.42 27.11
CA PRO A 37 13.49 12.11 28.19
C PRO A 37 12.85 11.89 29.57
N GLU A 38 11.51 11.92 29.65
CA GLU A 38 10.73 11.69 30.87
C GLU A 38 10.89 10.26 31.39
N GLU A 39 10.85 9.27 30.51
CA GLU A 39 11.04 7.87 30.87
C GLU A 39 12.48 7.59 31.26
N ASN A 40 13.44 8.15 30.52
CA ASN A 40 14.85 7.84 30.71
C ASN A 40 15.39 8.42 32.02
N GLY A 41 15.05 9.68 32.33
CA GLY A 41 15.46 10.33 33.58
C GLY A 41 16.98 10.42 33.76
N GLY A 42 17.74 10.55 32.65
CA GLY A 42 19.20 10.66 32.67
C GLY A 42 19.93 9.31 32.77
N ARG A 43 19.24 8.19 32.53
CA ARG A 43 19.85 6.85 32.52
C ARG A 43 20.54 6.58 31.17
N HIS A 44 21.35 5.52 31.17
CA HIS A 44 22.13 5.06 30.03
C HIS A 44 22.11 3.53 29.93
N HIS A 45 20.92 2.94 29.94
CA HIS A 45 20.75 1.49 30.08
C HIS A 45 20.07 0.86 28.87
N ILE A 46 20.33 -0.43 28.66
CA ILE A 46 19.46 -1.31 27.90
C ILE A 46 18.57 -2.02 28.92
N PHE A 47 17.27 -1.80 28.85
CA PHE A 47 16.26 -2.53 29.60
C PHE A 47 15.76 -3.71 28.76
N LEU A 48 15.63 -4.87 29.38
CA LEU A 48 15.41 -6.12 28.67
C LEU A 48 14.23 -6.87 29.26
N ASP A 49 13.42 -7.42 28.38
CA ASP A 49 12.35 -8.35 28.71
C ASP A 49 12.34 -9.54 27.75
N ALA A 50 11.91 -10.69 28.27
CA ALA A 50 11.74 -11.92 27.51
C ALA A 50 10.40 -12.56 27.90
N LEU A 51 9.52 -12.72 26.92
CA LEU A 51 8.16 -13.21 27.09
C LEU A 51 7.96 -14.56 26.40
N ASP A 52 7.03 -15.37 26.89
CA ASP A 52 6.60 -16.58 26.20
C ASP A 52 5.53 -16.30 25.14
N GLU A 53 5.00 -17.36 24.54
CA GLU A 53 3.98 -17.31 23.51
C GLU A 53 2.67 -16.63 23.99
N ALA A 54 2.39 -16.66 25.29
CA ALA A 54 1.23 -16.04 25.92
C ALA A 54 1.48 -14.58 26.35
N GLY A 55 2.72 -14.09 26.23
CA GLY A 55 3.13 -12.76 26.67
C GLY A 55 3.53 -12.70 28.15
N GLU A 56 3.76 -13.84 28.80
CA GLU A 56 4.21 -13.90 30.20
C GLU A 56 5.73 -13.89 30.30
N ARG A 57 6.29 -13.20 31.30
CA ARG A 57 7.75 -13.09 31.48
C ARG A 57 8.38 -14.46 31.76
N VAL A 58 9.37 -14.81 30.96
CA VAL A 58 10.19 -16.02 31.14
C VAL A 58 11.42 -15.70 31.97
N TYR A 59 11.33 -15.96 33.27
CA TYR A 59 12.46 -15.83 34.19
C TYR A 59 13.63 -16.74 33.82
N ARG A 60 14.83 -16.31 34.21
CA ARG A 60 16.13 -16.95 33.94
C ARG A 60 16.53 -16.99 32.46
N THR A 61 15.78 -16.35 31.57
CA THR A 61 16.21 -16.15 30.18
C THR A 61 17.53 -15.38 30.17
N ARG A 62 18.48 -15.85 29.36
CA ARG A 62 19.85 -15.32 29.27
C ARG A 62 19.97 -14.53 27.98
N ILE A 63 20.33 -13.25 28.09
CA ILE A 63 20.50 -12.33 26.95
C ILE A 63 21.97 -11.96 26.89
N LEU A 64 22.60 -12.23 25.76
CA LEU A 64 23.98 -11.85 25.51
C LEU A 64 24.00 -10.42 24.98
N ILE A 65 24.71 -9.57 25.70
CA ILE A 65 25.08 -8.24 25.26
C ILE A 65 26.51 -8.29 24.76
N THR A 66 26.75 -7.88 23.51
CA THR A 66 28.09 -7.85 22.90
C THR A 66 28.46 -6.43 22.51
N TRP A 67 29.74 -6.08 22.62
CA TRP A 67 30.29 -4.81 22.13
C TRP A 67 31.74 -5.03 21.65
N ASP A 68 32.35 -4.00 21.07
CA ASP A 68 33.76 -4.10 20.67
C ASP A 68 34.67 -4.41 21.86
N GLY A 69 35.35 -5.57 21.80
CA GLY A 69 36.25 -6.03 22.85
C GLY A 69 35.58 -6.71 24.05
N GLY A 70 34.27 -7.00 24.04
CA GLY A 70 33.65 -7.71 25.16
C GLY A 70 32.22 -8.21 24.97
N SER A 71 31.77 -8.95 25.98
CA SER A 71 30.39 -9.42 26.08
C SER A 71 30.01 -9.66 27.52
N GLU A 72 28.74 -9.49 27.85
CA GLU A 72 28.16 -9.80 29.15
C GLU A 72 26.85 -10.55 28.96
N LEU A 73 26.59 -11.51 29.85
CA LEU A 73 25.36 -12.25 29.84
C LEU A 73 24.44 -11.75 30.95
N VAL A 74 23.34 -11.14 30.54
CA VAL A 74 22.32 -10.57 31.40
C VAL A 74 21.20 -11.60 31.59
N VAL A 75 20.62 -11.68 32.78
CA VAL A 75 19.59 -12.68 33.10
C VAL A 75 18.31 -11.98 33.52
N ILE A 76 17.17 -12.43 32.99
CA ILE A 76 15.84 -11.96 33.40
C ILE A 76 15.52 -12.50 34.80
N ASP A 77 15.71 -11.70 35.85
CA ASP A 77 15.50 -12.09 37.24
C ASP A 77 14.70 -11.08 38.08
N LYS A 78 14.42 -9.90 37.53
CA LYS A 78 13.72 -8.82 38.22
C LYS A 78 12.20 -9.03 38.33
N PRO A 79 11.56 -8.53 39.39
CA PRO A 79 10.11 -8.64 39.59
C PRO A 79 9.30 -7.94 38.48
N LEU A 80 8.03 -8.34 38.32
CA LEU A 80 7.16 -7.91 37.21
C LEU A 80 6.85 -6.39 37.18
N ASN A 81 7.06 -5.68 38.29
CA ASN A 81 6.80 -4.24 38.37
C ASN A 81 7.96 -3.38 37.82
N GLU A 82 9.02 -3.99 37.31
CA GLU A 82 10.12 -3.32 36.61
C GLU A 82 10.58 -4.15 35.40
N PRO A 83 11.41 -3.60 34.47
CA PRO A 83 11.97 -4.37 33.36
C PRO A 83 12.71 -5.62 33.84
N GLY A 84 12.62 -6.72 33.08
CA GLY A 84 13.11 -8.03 33.48
C GLY A 84 14.61 -8.11 33.78
N ALA A 85 15.41 -7.29 33.11
CA ALA A 85 16.80 -7.03 33.42
C ALA A 85 17.25 -5.66 32.90
N ASN A 86 18.48 -5.25 33.24
CA ASN A 86 19.11 -4.09 32.65
C ASN A 86 20.62 -4.26 32.48
N PHE A 87 21.18 -3.54 31.52
CA PHE A 87 22.62 -3.45 31.27
C PHE A 87 23.05 -1.98 31.14
N PRO A 88 24.00 -1.47 31.93
CA PRO A 88 24.50 -0.11 31.79
C PRO A 88 25.43 0.00 30.57
N MET A 89 25.21 0.99 29.72
CA MET A 89 26.08 1.30 28.57
C MET A 89 27.08 2.39 28.91
N TRP A 90 28.32 2.21 28.47
CA TRP A 90 29.40 3.19 28.65
C TRP A 90 29.48 4.18 27.49
N LYS A 91 30.24 5.27 27.70
CA LYS A 91 30.49 6.28 26.66
C LYS A 91 31.12 5.63 25.45
N TRP A 92 30.58 5.91 24.27
CA TRP A 92 31.01 5.36 22.97
C TRP A 92 30.88 3.85 22.82
N GLN A 93 30.27 3.16 23.80
CA GLN A 93 30.00 1.75 23.68
C GLN A 93 28.85 1.53 22.70
N ILE A 94 29.06 0.65 21.73
CA ILE A 94 28.04 0.20 20.79
C ILE A 94 27.74 -1.26 21.13
N CYS A 95 26.53 -1.51 21.59
CA CYS A 95 26.07 -2.80 22.06
C CYS A 95 25.10 -3.45 21.07
N ASN A 96 25.11 -4.78 21.05
CA ASN A 96 24.07 -5.59 20.43
C ASN A 96 23.48 -6.53 21.49
N ALA A 97 22.22 -6.93 21.32
CA ALA A 97 21.51 -7.81 22.24
C ALA A 97 20.85 -8.98 21.51
N GLU A 98 21.05 -10.21 22.00
CA GLU A 98 20.45 -11.44 21.48
C GLU A 98 20.16 -12.45 22.61
N VAL A 99 19.05 -13.17 22.53
CA VAL A 99 18.72 -14.23 23.52
C VAL A 99 19.56 -15.47 23.25
N GLN A 100 20.02 -16.13 24.31
CA GLN A 100 20.81 -17.36 24.24
C GLN A 100 19.95 -18.61 24.50
N GLY A 101 20.39 -19.75 23.95
CA GLY A 101 19.79 -21.08 24.18
C GLY A 101 18.80 -21.55 23.11
N ALA A 102 18.43 -20.68 22.17
CA ALA A 102 17.70 -20.98 20.95
C ALA A 102 18.07 -19.92 19.89
N PRO A 103 17.73 -20.11 18.60
CA PRO A 103 17.83 -19.03 17.63
C PRO A 103 17.09 -17.78 18.12
N SER A 104 17.63 -16.60 17.82
CA SER A 104 17.13 -15.32 18.30
C SER A 104 17.35 -14.26 17.25
N ASP A 105 16.39 -13.35 17.13
CA ASP A 105 16.62 -12.05 16.52
C ASP A 105 17.72 -11.32 17.31
N ARG A 106 18.43 -10.42 16.64
CA ARG A 106 19.47 -9.59 17.26
C ARG A 106 19.15 -8.12 17.09
N VAL A 107 19.18 -7.37 18.18
CA VAL A 107 19.12 -5.90 18.13
C VAL A 107 20.53 -5.35 18.05
N GLU A 108 20.82 -4.55 17.04
CA GLU A 108 22.14 -4.00 16.77
C GLU A 108 22.20 -2.49 16.94
N ASN A 109 23.42 -1.99 17.19
CA ASN A 109 23.76 -0.57 17.21
C ASN A 109 23.09 0.24 18.35
N LEU A 110 22.99 -0.36 19.54
CA LEU A 110 22.50 0.31 20.74
C LEU A 110 23.65 1.13 21.35
N HIS A 111 23.53 2.46 21.40
CA HIS A 111 24.58 3.30 21.98
C HIS A 111 24.04 4.60 22.58
N THR A 112 24.82 5.21 23.46
CA THR A 112 24.41 6.43 24.18
C THR A 112 24.85 7.73 23.51
N ALA A 113 25.63 7.62 22.42
CA ALA A 113 26.25 8.74 21.71
C ALA A 113 25.28 9.42 20.72
N HIS A 114 24.17 9.94 21.23
CA HIS A 114 23.21 10.74 20.47
C HIS A 114 23.24 12.20 20.90
N PRO A 115 22.79 13.13 20.04
CA PRO A 115 22.63 14.54 20.42
C PRO A 115 21.66 14.73 21.58
N ASP A 116 21.85 15.80 22.34
CA ASP A 116 20.93 16.21 23.39
C ASP A 116 19.53 16.48 22.82
N GLU A 117 18.49 16.01 23.51
CA GLU A 117 17.09 16.26 23.16
C GLU A 117 16.40 17.18 24.17
N ALA A 118 16.47 16.80 25.46
CA ALA A 118 15.84 17.49 26.59
C ALA A 118 16.46 16.99 27.90
N PRO A 119 16.20 17.63 29.06
CA PRO A 119 16.57 17.06 30.35
C PRO A 119 16.06 15.62 30.47
N GLY A 120 16.98 14.67 30.67
CA GLY A 120 16.68 13.25 30.68
C GLY A 120 17.32 12.46 29.55
N ASN A 121 17.46 13.07 28.36
CA ASN A 121 18.22 12.54 27.21
C ASN A 121 19.28 13.55 26.77
N THR A 122 20.48 13.39 27.32
CA THR A 122 21.66 14.20 26.97
C THR A 122 22.77 13.28 26.49
N LEU A 123 23.84 13.84 25.94
CA LEU A 123 24.97 13.11 25.41
C LEU A 123 25.48 12.08 26.45
N PHE A 124 25.46 10.80 26.04
CA PHE A 124 25.75 9.62 26.85
C PHE A 124 24.68 9.17 27.86
N HIS A 125 23.51 9.79 27.88
CA HIS A 125 22.36 9.46 28.70
C HIS A 125 21.15 9.17 27.80
N HIS A 126 21.23 8.13 26.99
CA HIS A 126 20.12 7.59 26.22
C HIS A 126 19.94 6.13 26.62
N SER A 127 18.70 5.69 26.80
CA SER A 127 18.39 4.29 27.14
C SER A 127 17.46 3.68 26.10
N PHE A 128 17.50 2.36 26.01
CA PHE A 128 16.63 1.58 25.13
C PHE A 128 15.92 0.50 25.92
N ALA A 129 14.70 0.17 25.55
CA ALA A 129 13.98 -1.00 26.05
C ALA A 129 13.74 -1.99 24.90
N ILE A 130 14.06 -3.26 25.15
CA ILE A 130 13.93 -4.34 24.17
C ILE A 130 13.05 -5.43 24.78
N THR A 131 12.06 -5.86 24.03
CA THR A 131 11.23 -7.02 24.37
C THR A 131 11.42 -8.12 23.35
N PHE A 132 11.92 -9.27 23.82
CA PHE A 132 11.91 -10.52 23.09
C PHE A 132 10.67 -11.32 23.45
N GLN A 133 10.13 -12.07 22.50
CA GLN A 133 9.05 -13.00 22.71
C GLN A 133 9.37 -14.33 22.02
N ARG A 134 9.30 -15.43 22.76
CA ARG A 134 9.43 -16.77 22.19
C ARG A 134 8.23 -17.03 21.31
N THR A 135 8.48 -17.48 20.10
CA THR A 135 7.45 -17.82 19.13
C THR A 135 7.92 -18.97 18.23
N VAL A 136 7.04 -19.46 17.38
CA VAL A 136 7.35 -20.46 16.37
C VAL A 136 7.43 -19.74 15.03
N ALA A 137 8.55 -19.90 14.32
CA ALA A 137 8.69 -19.43 12.95
C ALA A 137 7.50 -19.96 12.14
N GLU A 138 6.72 -19.07 11.54
CA GLU A 138 5.50 -19.47 10.85
C GLU A 138 5.86 -20.53 9.80
N VAL A 139 5.12 -21.65 9.79
CA VAL A 139 5.18 -22.57 8.66
C VAL A 139 4.69 -21.75 7.48
N ALA A 140 5.61 -21.32 6.61
CA ALA A 140 5.22 -20.72 5.35
C ALA A 140 4.21 -21.68 4.74
N GLY A 141 2.95 -21.23 4.63
CA GLY A 141 1.94 -21.98 3.92
C GLY A 141 2.47 -22.29 2.51
N PRO A 142 1.89 -23.27 1.83
CA PRO A 142 2.30 -23.55 0.46
C PRO A 142 2.34 -22.23 -0.34
N ALA A 143 3.39 -22.08 -1.13
CA ALA A 143 3.67 -20.87 -1.89
C ALA A 143 3.83 -21.22 -3.37
N ASP A 144 2.99 -22.13 -3.84
CA ASP A 144 2.99 -22.67 -5.19
C ASP A 144 1.79 -22.16 -6.00
N SER A 145 0.98 -21.25 -5.45
CA SER A 145 -0.13 -20.69 -6.23
C SER A 145 0.36 -19.87 -7.42
N VAL A 146 -0.50 -19.84 -8.44
CA VAL A 146 -0.22 -19.19 -9.72
C VAL A 146 -1.40 -18.32 -10.13
N ILE A 147 -1.15 -17.05 -10.45
CA ILE A 147 -2.11 -16.19 -11.13
C ILE A 147 -1.71 -16.10 -12.60
N THR A 148 -2.63 -16.38 -13.49
CA THR A 148 -2.50 -16.15 -14.94
C THR A 148 -3.59 -15.22 -15.42
N GLY A 149 -3.42 -14.62 -16.58
CA GLY A 149 -4.49 -13.86 -17.21
C GLY A 149 -4.02 -13.15 -18.45
N ARG A 150 -4.93 -12.35 -19.00
CA ARG A 150 -4.70 -11.49 -20.16
C ARG A 150 -4.88 -10.03 -19.81
N VAL A 151 -4.13 -9.19 -20.53
CA VAL A 151 -4.28 -7.72 -20.49
C VAL A 151 -4.53 -7.24 -21.91
N PRO A 152 -5.80 -7.05 -22.30
CA PRO A 152 -6.12 -6.60 -23.65
C PRO A 152 -5.40 -5.29 -23.97
N ALA A 153 -4.75 -5.20 -25.14
CA ALA A 153 -3.89 -4.08 -25.54
C ALA A 153 -2.82 -3.71 -24.50
N GLY A 154 -2.33 -4.69 -23.74
CA GLY A 154 -1.34 -4.52 -22.69
C GLY A 154 0.04 -5.09 -23.01
N ALA A 155 0.30 -5.55 -24.23
CA ALA A 155 1.58 -6.15 -24.59
C ALA A 155 2.77 -5.23 -24.23
N GLY A 156 3.71 -5.73 -23.44
CA GLY A 156 4.88 -4.97 -22.96
C GLY A 156 4.64 -4.07 -21.75
N HIS A 157 3.41 -3.99 -21.23
CA HIS A 157 3.13 -3.26 -19.99
C HIS A 157 3.74 -3.98 -18.78
N THR A 158 4.02 -3.23 -17.71
CA THR A 158 4.41 -3.78 -16.41
C THR A 158 3.20 -3.91 -15.51
N LEU A 159 2.98 -5.10 -14.97
CA LEU A 159 1.98 -5.36 -13.95
C LEU A 159 2.64 -5.43 -12.58
N VAL A 160 1.95 -4.88 -11.58
CA VAL A 160 2.26 -5.04 -10.16
C VAL A 160 1.23 -5.95 -9.51
N LEU A 161 1.72 -6.88 -8.69
CA LEU A 161 0.89 -7.70 -7.81
C LEU A 161 0.87 -7.05 -6.43
N LEU A 162 -0.32 -6.78 -5.93
CA LEU A 162 -0.56 -6.12 -4.65
C LEU A 162 -1.18 -7.12 -3.66
N ARG A 163 -0.69 -7.13 -2.42
CA ARG A 163 -1.33 -7.75 -1.26
C ARG A 163 -1.66 -6.64 -0.28
N GLY A 164 -2.94 -6.27 -0.19
CA GLY A 164 -3.35 -5.01 0.45
C GLY A 164 -2.75 -3.80 -0.29
N ALA A 165 -2.06 -2.93 0.44
CA ALA A 165 -1.38 -1.76 -0.15
C ALA A 165 0.08 -2.05 -0.60
N GLN A 166 0.62 -3.23 -0.24
CA GLN A 166 2.02 -3.57 -0.52
C GLN A 166 2.16 -4.25 -1.88
N GLN A 167 3.12 -3.75 -2.67
CA GLN A 167 3.59 -4.44 -3.86
C GLN A 167 4.49 -5.61 -3.47
N VAL A 168 4.14 -6.80 -3.95
CA VAL A 168 4.83 -8.06 -3.60
C VAL A 168 5.53 -8.72 -4.79
N ALA A 169 5.12 -8.40 -6.02
CA ALA A 169 5.79 -8.87 -7.24
C ALA A 169 5.50 -7.94 -8.42
N THR A 170 6.31 -8.06 -9.48
CA THR A 170 6.04 -7.43 -10.78
C THR A 170 6.26 -8.45 -11.90
N THR A 171 5.58 -8.24 -13.04
CA THR A 171 5.80 -9.04 -14.24
C THR A 171 5.54 -8.19 -15.48
N GLN A 172 6.10 -8.57 -16.63
CA GLN A 172 5.78 -7.93 -17.91
C GLN A 172 4.72 -8.75 -18.64
N VAL A 173 3.78 -8.04 -19.28
CA VAL A 173 2.81 -8.66 -20.18
C VAL A 173 3.53 -9.08 -21.47
N ALA A 174 3.35 -10.33 -21.85
CA ALA A 174 3.95 -10.90 -23.07
C ALA A 174 3.32 -10.32 -24.35
N ALA A 175 3.95 -10.58 -25.50
CA ALA A 175 3.50 -10.09 -26.80
C ALA A 175 2.12 -10.62 -27.23
N ASP A 176 1.69 -11.76 -26.67
CA ASP A 176 0.36 -12.35 -26.85
C ASP A 176 -0.65 -11.88 -25.78
N GLU A 177 -0.30 -10.80 -25.07
CA GLU A 177 -1.10 -10.16 -24.02
C GLU A 177 -1.32 -11.02 -22.77
N GLN A 178 -0.58 -12.11 -22.60
CA GLN A 178 -0.67 -12.96 -21.41
C GLN A 178 0.32 -12.54 -20.32
N TYR A 179 -0.02 -12.81 -19.07
CA TYR A 179 0.87 -12.61 -17.93
C TYR A 179 0.77 -13.79 -16.95
N ARG A 180 1.80 -13.93 -16.11
CA ARG A 180 1.86 -14.95 -15.06
C ARG A 180 2.62 -14.46 -13.83
N PHE A 181 2.05 -14.69 -12.66
CA PHE A 181 2.71 -14.67 -11.36
C PHE A 181 2.70 -16.09 -10.78
N GLU A 182 3.80 -16.51 -10.18
CA GLU A 182 3.97 -17.83 -9.57
C GLU A 182 4.70 -17.71 -8.23
N GLY A 183 4.80 -18.80 -7.49
CA GLY A 183 5.48 -18.79 -6.20
C GLY A 183 4.67 -18.04 -5.12
N LEU A 184 3.34 -18.03 -5.24
CA LEU A 184 2.50 -17.15 -4.44
C LEU A 184 1.97 -17.88 -3.19
N PRO A 185 2.19 -17.35 -1.97
CA PRO A 185 1.59 -17.88 -0.76
C PRO A 185 0.09 -17.62 -0.67
N ALA A 186 -0.60 -18.39 0.18
CA ALA A 186 -2.00 -18.17 0.51
C ALA A 186 -2.27 -16.73 0.94
N GLY A 187 -3.29 -16.08 0.37
CA GLY A 187 -3.67 -14.71 0.68
C GLY A 187 -4.53 -14.06 -0.39
N GLU A 188 -4.86 -12.78 -0.19
CA GLU A 188 -5.68 -11.99 -1.11
C GLU A 188 -4.82 -11.06 -1.95
N TYR A 189 -5.05 -11.04 -3.27
CA TYR A 189 -4.21 -10.36 -4.24
C TYR A 189 -5.01 -9.52 -5.24
N THR A 190 -4.42 -8.42 -5.70
CA THR A 190 -4.92 -7.60 -6.80
C THR A 190 -3.81 -7.40 -7.83
N VAL A 191 -4.13 -7.47 -9.11
CA VAL A 191 -3.20 -7.16 -10.19
C VAL A 191 -3.54 -5.78 -10.72
N ARG A 192 -2.52 -4.92 -10.90
CA ARG A 192 -2.67 -3.58 -11.46
C ARG A 192 -1.66 -3.35 -12.57
N ASP A 193 -2.11 -2.76 -13.66
CA ASP A 193 -1.27 -2.26 -14.75
C ASP A 193 -0.71 -0.88 -14.37
N GLU A 194 0.62 -0.75 -14.36
CA GLU A 194 1.28 0.52 -14.03
C GLU A 194 1.16 1.56 -15.14
N MET A 195 0.95 1.15 -16.39
CA MET A 195 0.93 2.07 -17.52
C MET A 195 -0.37 2.86 -17.59
N ASP A 196 -1.51 2.20 -17.35
CA ASP A 196 -2.84 2.82 -17.50
C ASP A 196 -3.75 2.71 -16.28
N GLY A 197 -3.29 2.06 -15.21
CA GLY A 197 -4.00 1.99 -13.93
C GLY A 197 -5.15 1.00 -13.89
N ARG A 198 -5.38 0.21 -14.96
CA ARG A 198 -6.37 -0.88 -14.92
C ARG A 198 -6.01 -1.89 -13.84
N GLN A 199 -7.02 -2.45 -13.19
CA GLN A 199 -6.83 -3.43 -12.12
C GLN A 199 -7.87 -4.54 -12.18
N ALA A 200 -7.51 -5.70 -11.65
CA ALA A 200 -8.38 -6.86 -11.50
C ALA A 200 -8.15 -7.52 -10.12
N GLY A 201 -9.24 -8.03 -9.53
CA GLY A 201 -9.25 -8.59 -8.18
C GLY A 201 -10.19 -7.83 -7.23
N PRO A 202 -10.16 -8.14 -5.92
CA PRO A 202 -9.26 -9.11 -5.28
C PRO A 202 -9.52 -10.57 -5.65
N VAL A 203 -8.48 -11.41 -5.58
CA VAL A 203 -8.55 -12.88 -5.71
C VAL A 203 -7.91 -13.55 -4.49
N THR A 204 -8.52 -14.62 -4.00
CA THR A 204 -7.97 -15.42 -2.89
C THR A 204 -7.18 -16.62 -3.41
N LEU A 205 -5.94 -16.75 -2.96
CA LEU A 205 -5.08 -17.92 -3.15
C LEU A 205 -5.00 -18.73 -1.86
N ASP A 206 -4.91 -20.05 -2.00
CA ASP A 206 -4.75 -20.98 -0.86
C ASP A 206 -3.30 -21.46 -0.68
N GLY A 207 -2.39 -21.02 -1.55
CA GLY A 207 -0.99 -21.41 -1.57
C GLY A 207 -0.65 -22.54 -2.54
N GLU A 208 -1.64 -23.22 -3.13
CA GLU A 208 -1.43 -24.31 -4.09
C GLU A 208 -2.24 -24.13 -5.39
N ASN A 209 -3.32 -23.35 -5.35
CA ASN A 209 -4.26 -23.20 -6.46
C ASN A 209 -3.71 -22.34 -7.61
N SER A 210 -4.32 -22.53 -8.78
CA SER A 210 -4.08 -21.67 -9.94
C SER A 210 -5.36 -20.93 -10.32
N VAL A 211 -5.26 -19.61 -10.48
CA VAL A 211 -6.40 -18.75 -10.80
C VAL A 211 -6.14 -17.95 -12.07
N GLN A 212 -7.16 -17.83 -12.91
CA GLN A 212 -7.17 -16.93 -14.06
C GLN A 212 -7.85 -15.61 -13.68
N LEU A 213 -7.20 -14.49 -13.95
CA LEU A 213 -7.65 -13.14 -13.63
C LEU A 213 -7.34 -12.19 -14.79
N ASP A 214 -8.31 -11.95 -15.67
CA ASP A 214 -8.10 -11.07 -16.82
C ASP A 214 -8.33 -9.60 -16.42
N LEU A 215 -7.47 -8.70 -16.91
CA LEU A 215 -7.68 -7.26 -16.78
C LEU A 215 -8.77 -6.79 -17.76
N PRO A 216 -9.56 -5.77 -17.39
CA PRO A 216 -10.57 -5.23 -18.30
C PRO A 216 -9.92 -4.69 -19.58
N ALA A 217 -10.67 -4.72 -20.69
CA ALA A 217 -10.25 -4.04 -21.91
C ALA A 217 -10.06 -2.53 -21.63
N PRO A 218 -9.12 -1.86 -22.32
CA PRO A 218 -9.02 -0.41 -22.20
C PRO A 218 -10.34 0.22 -22.67
N PRO A 219 -10.71 1.40 -22.13
CA PRO A 219 -11.81 2.16 -22.68
C PRO A 219 -11.54 2.43 -24.17
N ALA A 220 -12.57 2.26 -25.00
CA ALA A 220 -12.45 2.53 -26.43
C ALA A 220 -11.98 3.98 -26.65
N THR A 221 -10.87 4.17 -27.37
CA THR A 221 -10.43 5.51 -27.75
C THR A 221 -11.43 6.10 -28.73
N LYS A 222 -11.96 7.26 -28.38
CA LYS A 222 -12.95 8.00 -29.17
C LYS A 222 -12.25 9.10 -29.96
N ALA A 223 -12.69 9.37 -31.19
CA ALA A 223 -12.09 10.38 -32.04
C ALA A 223 -12.32 11.82 -31.51
N LEU A 224 -13.36 11.98 -30.68
CA LEU A 224 -13.72 13.25 -30.05
C LEU A 224 -13.74 13.10 -28.53
N ASP A 225 -13.23 14.09 -27.80
CA ASP A 225 -13.32 14.08 -26.33
C ASP A 225 -14.75 14.41 -25.87
N HIS A 226 -15.39 15.41 -26.50
CA HIS A 226 -16.73 15.87 -26.15
C HIS A 226 -17.49 16.37 -27.37
N TYR A 227 -18.74 15.92 -27.53
CA TYR A 227 -19.64 16.37 -28.59
C TYR A 227 -20.98 16.88 -28.03
N TYR A 228 -21.41 18.05 -28.49
CA TYR A 228 -22.75 18.58 -28.22
C TYR A 228 -23.71 18.17 -29.32
N LEU A 229 -24.60 17.22 -29.01
CA LEU A 229 -25.60 16.75 -29.96
C LEU A 229 -26.86 17.63 -29.85
N LEU A 230 -27.11 18.42 -30.89
CA LEU A 230 -28.24 19.32 -31.01
C LEU A 230 -29.48 18.58 -31.56
N PRO A 231 -30.71 19.07 -31.30
CA PRO A 231 -31.91 18.48 -31.88
C PRO A 231 -31.87 18.53 -33.41
N PRO A 232 -32.55 17.60 -34.10
CA PRO A 232 -32.59 17.56 -35.56
C PRO A 232 -32.87 18.94 -36.19
N PRO A 233 -32.12 19.34 -37.25
CA PRO A 233 -32.12 20.71 -37.77
C PRO A 233 -33.42 21.10 -38.47
N ASP A 234 -34.26 20.12 -38.80
CA ASP A 234 -35.62 20.30 -39.32
C ASP A 234 -36.60 20.79 -38.24
N ARG A 235 -36.20 20.79 -36.96
CA ARG A 235 -37.01 21.32 -35.86
C ARG A 235 -36.71 22.81 -35.62
N PRO A 236 -37.75 23.66 -35.48
CA PRO A 236 -37.57 25.09 -35.20
C PRO A 236 -36.72 25.40 -33.96
N GLN A 237 -36.74 24.51 -32.96
CA GLN A 237 -36.00 24.68 -31.72
C GLN A 237 -34.49 24.46 -31.88
N ALA A 238 -34.03 23.80 -32.95
CA ALA A 238 -32.60 23.52 -33.16
C ALA A 238 -31.76 24.79 -33.27
N LEU A 239 -32.25 25.80 -34.01
CA LEU A 239 -31.59 27.10 -34.15
C LEU A 239 -31.56 27.89 -32.84
N LEU A 240 -32.61 27.78 -32.02
CA LEU A 240 -32.64 28.41 -30.69
C LEU A 240 -31.52 27.83 -29.82
N TYR A 241 -31.43 26.51 -29.71
CA TYR A 241 -30.39 25.87 -28.90
C TYR A 241 -28.98 26.15 -29.44
N LEU A 242 -28.77 26.07 -30.76
CA LEU A 242 -27.49 26.45 -31.36
C LEU A 242 -27.11 27.90 -31.01
N SER A 243 -28.07 28.83 -31.04
CA SER A 243 -27.82 30.23 -30.69
C SER A 243 -27.46 30.42 -29.22
N LEU A 244 -28.12 29.68 -28.32
CA LEU A 244 -27.82 29.73 -26.88
C LEU A 244 -26.44 29.15 -26.57
N LEU A 245 -26.02 28.12 -27.31
CA LEU A 245 -24.73 27.46 -27.13
C LEU A 245 -23.57 28.14 -27.86
N ALA A 246 -23.83 28.99 -28.86
CA ALA A 246 -22.81 29.49 -29.79
C ALA A 246 -21.57 30.07 -29.09
N ASP A 247 -21.78 30.91 -28.09
CA ASP A 247 -20.72 31.57 -27.32
C ASP A 247 -19.93 30.56 -26.45
N HIS A 248 -20.62 29.60 -25.82
CA HIS A 248 -19.99 28.51 -25.08
C HIS A 248 -19.14 27.59 -25.98
N LEU A 249 -19.71 27.16 -27.11
CA LEU A 249 -19.04 26.30 -28.09
C LEU A 249 -17.81 27.00 -28.70
N ALA A 250 -17.91 28.30 -29.01
CA ALA A 250 -16.79 29.07 -29.51
C ALA A 250 -15.66 29.21 -28.49
N ARG A 251 -15.97 29.44 -27.21
CA ARG A 251 -14.97 29.53 -26.14
C ARG A 251 -14.27 28.20 -25.86
N THR A 252 -15.03 27.11 -25.84
CA THR A 252 -14.53 25.77 -25.51
C THR A 252 -13.93 25.05 -26.70
N GLN A 253 -14.13 25.57 -27.92
CA GLN A 253 -13.81 24.90 -29.18
C GLN A 253 -14.39 23.47 -29.26
N ALA A 254 -15.53 23.24 -28.60
CA ALA A 254 -16.12 21.92 -28.52
C ALA A 254 -16.69 21.47 -29.87
N ALA A 255 -16.60 20.17 -30.17
CA ALA A 255 -17.27 19.59 -31.32
C ALA A 255 -18.79 19.60 -31.10
N PHE A 256 -19.55 19.88 -32.16
CA PHE A 256 -21.01 19.91 -32.09
C PHE A 256 -21.62 19.60 -33.45
N GLY A 257 -22.88 19.21 -33.42
CA GLY A 257 -23.67 19.02 -34.63
C GLY A 257 -24.98 18.29 -34.34
N PHE A 258 -25.49 17.61 -35.36
CA PHE A 258 -26.85 17.07 -35.37
C PHE A 258 -26.89 15.55 -35.62
N ALA A 259 -25.75 14.95 -35.94
CA ALA A 259 -25.67 13.56 -36.37
C ALA A 259 -25.36 12.65 -35.18
N LEU A 260 -26.21 11.64 -34.97
CA LEU A 260 -25.97 10.62 -33.96
C LEU A 260 -24.67 9.84 -34.21
N GLU A 261 -24.37 9.54 -35.47
CA GLU A 261 -23.13 8.81 -35.83
C GLU A 261 -21.87 9.59 -35.47
N GLU A 262 -21.84 10.92 -35.64
CA GLU A 262 -20.71 11.74 -35.18
C GLU A 262 -20.61 11.76 -33.66
N ALA A 263 -21.75 11.85 -32.95
CA ALA A 263 -21.78 11.83 -31.49
C ALA A 263 -21.27 10.49 -30.92
N ARG A 264 -21.47 9.36 -31.62
CA ARG A 264 -20.97 8.04 -31.21
C ARG A 264 -19.44 7.95 -31.21
N GLU A 265 -18.77 8.84 -31.93
CA GLU A 265 -17.31 8.95 -31.96
C GLU A 265 -16.74 9.76 -30.80
N ALA A 266 -17.58 10.23 -29.86
CA ALA A 266 -17.16 11.02 -28.71
C ALA A 266 -17.07 10.23 -27.39
N ALA A 267 -16.11 10.57 -26.52
CA ALA A 267 -16.01 10.01 -25.17
C ALA A 267 -17.15 10.51 -24.28
N ARG A 268 -17.48 11.81 -24.38
CA ARG A 268 -18.62 12.45 -23.72
C ARG A 268 -19.59 13.03 -24.75
N VAL A 269 -20.89 12.90 -24.51
CA VAL A 269 -21.93 13.55 -25.31
C VAL A 269 -22.88 14.32 -24.40
N SER A 270 -23.03 15.63 -24.63
CA SER A 270 -24.06 16.44 -23.97
C SER A 270 -25.26 16.56 -24.91
N LEU A 271 -26.38 15.97 -24.53
CA LEU A 271 -27.64 16.04 -25.26
C LEU A 271 -28.33 17.38 -24.97
N VAL A 272 -28.61 18.13 -26.04
CA VAL A 272 -29.23 19.45 -25.95
C VAL A 272 -30.67 19.38 -26.44
N GLY A 273 -31.63 19.76 -25.60
CA GLY A 273 -33.04 19.75 -26.01
C GLY A 273 -33.62 18.32 -26.13
N LYS A 274 -34.63 18.15 -26.98
CA LYS A 274 -35.39 16.89 -27.09
C LYS A 274 -34.91 16.01 -28.25
N HIS A 275 -34.52 14.78 -27.92
CA HIS A 275 -34.11 13.73 -28.86
C HIS A 275 -35.09 12.54 -28.87
N PRO A 276 -35.04 11.66 -29.88
CA PRO A 276 -35.71 10.37 -29.84
C PRO A 276 -35.38 9.59 -28.55
N PRO A 277 -36.35 8.87 -27.94
CA PRO A 277 -36.17 8.21 -26.63
C PRO A 277 -35.01 7.22 -26.54
N ASP A 278 -34.63 6.61 -27.65
CA ASP A 278 -33.58 5.60 -27.77
C ASP A 278 -32.17 6.18 -27.99
N THR A 279 -32.07 7.49 -28.28
CA THR A 279 -30.79 8.18 -28.55
C THR A 279 -29.76 7.95 -27.43
N ARG A 280 -30.21 8.06 -26.18
CA ARG A 280 -29.34 7.86 -25.00
C ARG A 280 -28.79 6.44 -24.93
N SER A 281 -29.67 5.44 -25.04
CA SER A 281 -29.26 4.04 -25.02
C SER A 281 -28.33 3.68 -26.18
N GLN A 282 -28.52 4.28 -27.36
CA GLN A 282 -27.62 4.07 -28.51
C GLN A 282 -26.22 4.64 -28.28
N LEU A 283 -26.11 5.81 -27.64
CA LEU A 283 -24.83 6.43 -27.27
C LEU A 283 -24.13 5.66 -26.15
N GLU A 284 -24.85 5.28 -25.11
CA GLU A 284 -24.31 4.48 -23.99
C GLU A 284 -23.82 3.11 -24.48
N ALA A 285 -24.57 2.44 -25.38
CA ALA A 285 -24.15 1.19 -26.01
C ALA A 285 -22.92 1.37 -26.92
N ALA A 286 -22.69 2.58 -27.43
CA ALA A 286 -21.47 2.92 -28.15
C ALA A 286 -20.29 3.25 -27.23
N GLY A 287 -20.46 3.24 -25.91
CA GLY A 287 -19.42 3.55 -24.92
C GLY A 287 -19.24 5.05 -24.64
N CYS A 288 -20.22 5.89 -25.00
CA CYS A 288 -20.22 7.31 -24.68
C CYS A 288 -20.74 7.56 -23.26
N GLN A 289 -20.11 8.48 -22.53
CA GLN A 289 -20.70 9.06 -21.32
C GLN A 289 -21.74 10.12 -21.73
N VAL A 290 -23.01 9.91 -21.37
CA VAL A 290 -24.10 10.80 -21.81
C VAL A 290 -24.54 11.71 -20.67
N GLU A 291 -24.49 13.02 -20.92
CA GLU A 291 -25.01 14.07 -20.06
C GLU A 291 -26.29 14.66 -20.69
N LEU A 292 -27.32 14.86 -19.88
CA LEU A 292 -28.54 15.55 -20.30
C LEU A 292 -28.49 17.01 -19.86
N LEU A 293 -28.48 17.94 -20.81
CA LEU A 293 -28.59 19.36 -20.47
C LEU A 293 -30.05 19.77 -20.28
N PRO A 294 -30.32 20.82 -19.48
CA PRO A 294 -31.66 21.32 -19.29
C PRO A 294 -32.33 21.68 -20.63
N THR A 295 -33.58 21.25 -20.80
CA THR A 295 -34.34 21.59 -22.02
C THR A 295 -34.96 22.97 -21.97
N ASP A 296 -35.12 23.55 -20.78
CA ASP A 296 -35.57 24.94 -20.63
C ASP A 296 -34.44 25.91 -21.02
N PRO A 297 -34.66 26.87 -21.93
CA PRO A 297 -33.64 27.81 -22.38
C PRO A 297 -32.94 28.60 -21.26
N SER A 298 -33.68 29.02 -20.24
CA SER A 298 -33.11 29.81 -19.12
C SER A 298 -32.24 28.94 -18.23
N ALA A 299 -32.71 27.74 -17.88
CA ALA A 299 -31.92 26.77 -17.12
C ALA A 299 -30.68 26.29 -17.88
N LEU A 300 -30.79 26.12 -19.21
CA LEU A 300 -29.68 25.76 -20.06
C LEU A 300 -28.61 26.86 -20.08
N LEU A 301 -29.03 28.12 -20.25
CA LEU A 301 -28.09 29.23 -20.24
C LEU A 301 -27.34 29.33 -18.90
N ALA A 302 -28.03 29.12 -17.77
CA ALA A 302 -27.41 29.09 -16.45
C ALA A 302 -26.40 27.93 -16.30
N ALA A 303 -26.71 26.75 -16.84
CA ALA A 303 -25.80 25.59 -16.79
C ALA A 303 -24.55 25.75 -17.67
N LEU A 304 -24.55 26.70 -18.61
CA LEU A 304 -23.45 26.99 -19.53
C LEU A 304 -22.58 28.19 -19.07
N GLN A 305 -22.91 28.80 -17.93
CA GLN A 305 -22.07 29.83 -17.32
C GLN A 305 -20.88 29.17 -16.60
N PRO A 306 -19.67 29.78 -16.67
CA PRO A 306 -18.46 29.25 -16.03
C PRO A 306 -18.56 29.22 -14.50
#